data_AF-A0A357CI82-F1
#
_entry.id   AF-A0A357CI82-F1
#
_cell.length_a   1.000
_cell.length_b   1.000
_cell.length_c   1.000
_cell.angle_alpha   90.00
_cell.angle_beta   90.00
_cell.angle_gamma   90.00
#
_symmetry.space_group_name_H-M   'P 1'
#
loop_
_entity.id
_entity.type
_entity.pdbx_description
1 polymer ?
#
loop_
_entity_poly.entity_id
_entity_poly.type
_entity_poly.pdbx_seq_one_letter_code
_entity_poly.pdbx_strand_id
1 'polypeptide(L)'
;CRALNIPARYTFGYFPDIAVEPPDVPMDFHAWFEAYLGDRWYTFDARHNEPRIGRILIARGRDATDVAITTSFGPHQLVGFSVTTDEVAPEELKAVP
;
A
#
# COMPACT_ATOMS: atom_id res chain seq x y z
N CYS A 1 -9.48 15.38 3.11
CA CYS A 1 -8.81 15.80 4.36
C CYS A 1 -8.18 17.19 4.28
N ARG A 2 -7.18 17.43 3.42
CA ARG A 2 -6.45 18.73 3.39
C ARG A 2 -7.33 19.96 3.20
N ALA A 3 -8.35 19.89 2.33
CA ALA A 3 -9.32 20.97 2.13
C ALA A 3 -10.17 21.31 3.38
N LEU A 4 -10.20 20.41 4.38
CA LEU A 4 -10.86 20.60 5.66
C LEU A 4 -9.84 20.87 6.79
N ASN A 5 -8.62 21.29 6.46
CA ASN A 5 -7.52 21.56 7.40
C ASN A 5 -7.06 20.35 8.23
N ILE A 6 -7.30 19.13 7.76
CA ILE A 6 -6.80 17.90 8.39
C ILE A 6 -5.51 17.47 7.69
N PRO A 7 -4.36 17.37 8.41
CA PRO A 7 -3.12 16.87 7.84
C PRO A 7 -3.33 15.44 7.32
N ALA A 8 -2.92 15.19 6.08
CA ALA A 8 -3.02 13.89 5.46
C ALA A 8 -1.81 13.62 4.56
N ARG A 9 -1.43 12.36 4.46
CA ARG A 9 -0.33 11.89 3.60
C ARG A 9 -0.76 10.67 2.79
N TYR A 10 -0.17 10.54 1.61
CA TYR A 10 -0.32 9.39 0.74
C TYR A 10 0.61 8.27 1.20
N THR A 11 0.14 7.04 1.10
CA THR A 11 0.85 5.83 1.49
C THR A 11 0.74 4.80 0.40
N PHE A 12 1.84 4.10 0.15
CA PHE A 12 1.94 3.07 -0.87
C PHE A 12 2.60 1.85 -0.28
N GLY A 13 2.14 0.65 -0.67
CA GLY A 13 2.67 -0.59 -0.15
C GLY A 13 1.96 -1.82 -0.68
N TYR A 14 2.30 -2.96 -0.08
CA TYR A 14 1.61 -4.21 -0.33
C TYR A 14 0.33 -4.31 0.48
N PHE A 15 -0.68 -4.94 -0.11
CA PHE A 15 -2.00 -5.13 0.48
C PHE A 15 -2.43 -6.57 0.28
N PRO A 16 -2.06 -7.46 1.22
CA PRO A 16 -2.34 -8.88 1.08
C PRO A 16 -3.83 -9.18 1.32
N ASP A 17 -4.27 -10.30 0.77
CA ASP A 17 -5.61 -10.83 0.95
C ASP A 17 -5.70 -11.73 2.19
N ILE A 18 -5.36 -11.15 3.35
CA ILE A 18 -5.43 -11.82 4.65
C ILE A 18 -6.82 -11.61 5.26
N ALA A 19 -7.41 -12.70 5.73
CA ALA A 19 -8.72 -12.73 6.41
C ALA A 19 -9.87 -12.12 5.59
N VAL A 20 -9.78 -12.22 4.26
CA VAL A 20 -10.83 -11.85 3.30
C VAL A 20 -10.96 -12.92 2.22
N GLU A 21 -12.10 -12.95 1.53
CA GLU A 21 -12.21 -13.74 0.31
C GLU A 21 -11.27 -13.17 -0.76
N PRO A 22 -10.34 -13.95 -1.31
CA PRO A 22 -9.43 -13.47 -2.33
C PRO A 22 -10.21 -13.02 -3.58
N PRO A 23 -9.93 -11.82 -4.10
CA PRO A 23 -10.62 -11.33 -5.28
C PRO A 23 -10.14 -12.10 -6.54
N ASP A 24 -11.01 -12.24 -7.54
CA ASP A 24 -10.68 -12.87 -8.84
C ASP A 24 -9.88 -11.91 -9.74
N VAL A 25 -8.85 -11.27 -9.19
CA VAL A 25 -7.94 -10.38 -9.92
C VAL A 25 -6.50 -10.64 -9.45
N PRO A 26 -5.49 -10.47 -10.32
CA PRO A 26 -4.10 -10.51 -9.91
C PRO A 26 -3.82 -9.48 -8.81
N MET A 27 -2.95 -9.85 -7.87
CA MET A 27 -2.51 -8.94 -6.82
C MET A 27 -1.69 -7.78 -7.41
N ASP A 28 -1.86 -6.61 -6.81
CA ASP A 28 -1.15 -5.38 -7.15
C ASP A 28 -0.71 -4.68 -5.87
N PHE A 29 0.15 -3.68 -5.99
CA PHE A 29 0.34 -2.74 -4.92
C PHE A 29 -0.95 -1.94 -4.68
N HIS A 30 -1.07 -1.41 -3.47
CA HIS A 30 -2.22 -0.61 -3.10
C HIS A 30 -1.80 0.74 -2.54
N ALA A 31 -2.64 1.72 -2.82
CA ALA A 31 -2.51 3.05 -2.26
C ALA A 31 -3.64 3.28 -1.26
N TRP A 32 -3.27 3.84 -0.12
CA TRP A 32 -4.22 4.35 0.87
C TRP A 32 -3.75 5.72 1.33
N PHE A 33 -4.46 6.33 2.28
CA PHE A 33 -3.97 7.55 2.91
C PHE A 33 -4.01 7.44 4.42
N GLU A 34 -3.21 8.26 5.07
CA GLU A 34 -3.25 8.42 6.52
C GLU A 34 -3.61 9.86 6.85
N ALA A 35 -4.45 10.07 7.87
CA ALA A 35 -4.75 11.39 8.41
C ALA A 35 -4.25 11.50 9.85
N TYR A 36 -3.71 12.67 10.21
CA TYR A 36 -3.24 12.94 11.57
C TYR A 36 -4.40 13.43 12.43
N LEU A 37 -4.78 12.64 13.43
CA LEU A 37 -5.89 12.93 14.34
C LEU A 37 -5.44 12.56 15.75
N GLY A 38 -5.69 13.41 16.75
CA GLY A 38 -5.42 13.07 18.16
C GLY A 38 -4.00 12.56 18.41
N ASP A 39 -2.99 13.27 17.90
CA ASP A 39 -1.57 12.98 18.05
C ASP A 39 -1.06 11.67 17.43
N ARG A 40 -1.80 11.11 16.45
CA ARG A 40 -1.34 9.95 15.69
C ARG A 40 -1.85 9.92 14.26
N TRP A 41 -1.19 9.12 13.43
CA TRP A 41 -1.64 8.81 12.07
C TRP A 41 -2.65 7.66 12.10
N TYR A 42 -3.79 7.86 11.44
CA TYR A 42 -4.82 6.85 11.23
C TYR A 42 -4.91 6.48 9.76
N THR A 43 -4.97 5.18 9.48
CA THR A 43 -5.12 4.63 8.13
C THR A 43 -6.57 4.71 7.65
N PHE A 44 -6.75 5.17 6.42
CA PHE A 44 -8.03 5.20 5.72
C PHE A 44 -7.87 4.64 4.31
N ASP A 45 -8.77 3.76 3.93
CA ASP A 45 -8.79 3.11 2.61
C ASP A 45 -10.17 3.30 1.99
N ALA A 46 -10.29 4.28 1.09
CA ALA A 46 -11.55 4.63 0.46
C ALA A 46 -12.06 3.56 -0.52
N ARG A 47 -11.18 2.64 -0.97
CA ARG A 47 -11.57 1.58 -1.92
C ARG A 47 -12.39 0.50 -1.24
N HIS A 48 -11.89 0.01 -0.10
CA HIS A 48 -12.51 -1.12 0.61
C HIS A 48 -13.39 -0.67 1.78
N ASN A 49 -13.13 0.51 2.36
CA ASN A 49 -13.87 1.09 3.49
C ASN A 49 -14.14 0.13 4.69
N GLU A 50 -13.34 -0.94 4.78
CA GLU A 50 -13.39 -1.95 5.81
C GLU A 50 -11.99 -2.12 6.40
N PRO A 51 -11.86 -2.34 7.72
CA PRO A 51 -10.57 -2.62 8.34
C PRO A 51 -9.94 -3.88 7.73
N ARG A 52 -8.68 -3.74 7.31
CA ARG A 52 -7.89 -4.83 6.71
C ARG A 52 -6.55 -4.93 7.42
N ILE A 53 -6.03 -6.14 7.57
CA ILE A 53 -4.76 -6.43 8.24
C ILE A 53 -3.66 -6.75 7.22
N GLY A 54 -2.42 -6.86 7.69
CA GLY A 54 -1.31 -7.30 6.84
C GLY A 54 -0.70 -6.26 5.89
N ARG A 55 -1.16 -5.00 5.90
CA ARG A 55 -0.54 -3.95 5.08
C ARG A 55 0.96 -3.85 5.33
N ILE A 56 1.76 -3.98 4.28
CA ILE A 56 3.21 -3.78 4.34
C ILE A 56 3.51 -2.43 3.70
N LEU A 57 3.80 -1.44 4.54
CA LEU A 57 4.11 -0.10 4.08
C LEU A 57 5.45 -0.07 3.33
N ILE A 58 5.45 0.47 2.11
CA ILE A 58 6.69 0.80 1.39
C ILE A 58 7.07 2.25 1.64
N ALA A 59 6.16 3.21 1.40
CA ALA A 59 6.50 4.62 1.44
C ALA A 59 5.34 5.55 1.84
N ARG A 60 5.71 6.74 2.33
CA ARG A 60 4.82 7.84 2.73
C ARG A 60 5.27 9.15 2.08
N GLY A 61 4.33 9.90 1.51
CA GLY A 61 4.61 11.17 0.84
C GLY A 61 3.42 12.11 0.79
N ARG A 62 3.57 13.29 0.18
CA ARG A 62 2.44 14.22 -0.01
C ARG A 62 1.44 13.65 -1.02
N ASP A 63 1.91 12.99 -2.05
CA ASP A 63 1.14 12.30 -3.08
C ASP A 63 2.03 11.30 -3.83
N ALA A 64 1.53 10.72 -4.91
CA ALA A 64 2.24 9.73 -5.72
C ALA A 64 3.56 10.22 -6.32
N THR A 65 3.78 11.54 -6.43
CA THR A 65 5.05 12.12 -6.92
C THR A 65 6.20 11.84 -5.95
N ASP A 66 5.93 11.93 -4.65
CA ASP A 66 6.94 11.69 -3.61
C ASP A 66 7.22 10.18 -3.42
N VAL A 67 6.34 9.31 -3.92
CA VAL A 67 6.40 7.85 -3.68
C VAL A 67 6.09 7.02 -4.93
N ALA A 68 6.60 7.47 -6.08
CA ALA A 68 6.42 6.74 -7.33
C ALA A 68 7.07 5.35 -7.26
N ILE A 69 6.43 4.34 -7.86
CA ILE A 69 6.99 2.98 -8.01
C ILE A 69 8.25 3.03 -8.86
N THR A 70 8.21 3.81 -9.93
CA THR A 70 9.34 4.01 -10.83
C THR A 70 9.24 5.43 -11.40
N THR A 71 10.35 6.15 -11.38
CA THR A 71 10.51 7.40 -12.10
C THR A 71 11.54 7.18 -13.21
N SER A 72 11.14 7.40 -14.45
CA SER A 72 11.99 7.15 -15.61
C SER A 72 12.13 8.42 -16.47
N PHE A 73 13.32 8.60 -17.04
CA PHE A 73 13.68 9.75 -17.86
C PHE A 73 14.18 9.26 -19.21
N GLY A 74 13.44 9.56 -20.28
CA GLY A 74 13.68 9.04 -21.62
C GLY A 74 12.77 7.85 -21.99
N PRO A 75 12.89 7.29 -23.20
CA PRO A 75 12.02 6.21 -23.67
C PRO A 75 12.21 4.92 -22.85
N HIS A 76 11.12 4.38 -22.34
CA HIS A 76 11.09 3.12 -21.58
C HIS A 76 9.76 2.42 -21.84
N GLN A 77 9.77 1.10 -21.80
CA GLN A 77 8.56 0.29 -21.91
C GLN A 77 8.53 -0.72 -20.75
N LEU A 78 7.46 -0.67 -19.96
CA LEU A 78 7.19 -1.72 -18.99
C LEU A 78 6.74 -2.97 -19.75
N VAL A 79 7.53 -4.03 -19.68
CA VAL A 79 7.28 -5.31 -20.39
C VAL A 79 6.61 -6.36 -19.51
N GLY A 80 6.62 -6.16 -18.19
CA GLY A 80 6.01 -7.06 -17.23
C GLY A 80 5.98 -6.43 -15.85
N PHE A 81 4.95 -6.76 -15.08
CA PHE A 81 4.75 -6.28 -13.73
C PHE A 81 3.95 -7.32 -12.95
N SER A 82 4.49 -7.76 -11.82
CA SER A 82 3.85 -8.76 -10.95
C SER A 82 4.16 -8.38 -9.52
N VAL A 83 3.13 -8.46 -8.68
CA VAL A 83 3.19 -8.14 -7.25
C VAL A 83 2.55 -9.30 -6.52
N THR A 84 3.20 -9.77 -5.46
CA THR A 84 2.68 -10.83 -4.59
C THR A 84 2.96 -10.48 -3.13
N THR A 85 2.06 -10.92 -2.26
CA THR A 85 2.13 -10.70 -0.82
C THR A 85 1.33 -11.80 -0.15
N ASP A 86 2.02 -12.80 0.36
CA ASP A 86 1.39 -14.00 0.91
C ASP A 86 1.49 -14.02 2.43
N GLU A 87 0.46 -14.55 3.09
CA GLU A 87 0.56 -14.93 4.50
C GLU A 87 1.43 -16.19 4.60
N VAL A 88 2.46 -16.13 5.45
CA VAL A 88 3.42 -17.22 5.63
C VAL A 88 3.42 -17.72 7.07
N ALA A 89 3.70 -19.00 7.25
CA ALA A 89 3.82 -19.58 8.58
C ALA A 89 5.08 -19.01 9.30
N PRO A 90 5.08 -18.88 10.63
CA PRO A 90 6.24 -18.39 11.39
C PRO A 90 7.56 -19.13 11.12
N GLU A 91 7.46 -20.41 10.75
CA GLU A 91 8.58 -21.29 10.42
C GLU A 91 9.21 -20.93 9.07
N GLU A 92 8.40 -20.45 8.12
CA GLU A 92 8.81 -20.08 6.76
C GLU A 92 9.52 -18.72 6.73
N LEU A 93 9.19 -17.82 7.67
CA LEU A 93 9.84 -16.51 7.82
C LEU A 93 11.36 -16.59 8.05
N LYS A 94 11.87 -17.70 8.58
CA LYS A 94 13.31 -17.91 8.84
C LYS A 94 14.07 -18.46 7.63
N ALA A 95 13.37 -18.92 6.61
CA ALA A 95 13.95 -19.55 5.43
C ALA A 95 14.22 -18.57 4.28
N VAL A 96 13.81 -17.30 4.42
CA VAL A 96 14.13 -16.24 3.46
C VAL A 96 15.53 -15.69 3.79
N PRO A 97 16.54 -15.89 2.92
CA PRO A 97 17.91 -15.44 3.17
C PRO A 97 18.07 -13.92 3.24
#